data_AF-A0A4Z1P1V9-F1
#
_entry.id   AF-A0A4Z1P1V9-F1
#
_cell.length_a   1.000
_cell.length_b   1.000
_cell.length_c   1.000
_cell.angle_alpha   90.00
_cell.angle_beta   90.00
_cell.angle_gamma   90.00
#
_symmetry.space_group_name_H-M   'P 1'
#
loop_
_entity.id
_entity.type
_entity.pdbx_description
1 polymer ?
#
loop_
_entity_poly.entity_id
_entity_poly.type
_entity_poly.pdbx_seq_one_letter_code
_entity_poly.pdbx_strand_id
1 'polypeptide(L)'
;MFDGSDTSLSGNGHYIAELPLFDDAPVLPRGHGGGCIHSGPFANFSVNLGPIAAYWQDVPQNPDATSARLLRIPGGRSYNPRCIRRDISKRVSMFATSDANVTDLITNSIDYTSFQKALEATPSRAGYTGVHFGGHYTYGGDPGGDFYLSTGDPAFWFHHASVDRTWWTWQNLEPETRPWEVGLTWTRNNQPPSRSGSLDDALDMGVNGREYRVRDLVNTLSGPFCYIYE
;
A
#
# COMPACT_ATOMS: atom_id res chain seq x y z
N MET A 1 -16.79 -1.35 6.92
CA MET A 1 -15.75 -1.75 5.91
C MET A 1 -15.20 -3.12 6.21
N PHE A 2 -14.74 -3.40 7.44
CA PHE A 2 -14.17 -4.70 7.81
C PHE A 2 -15.00 -5.50 8.82
N ASP A 3 -16.31 -5.25 8.87
CA ASP A 3 -17.25 -5.91 9.78
C ASP A 3 -17.63 -7.34 9.36
N GLY A 4 -17.24 -7.77 8.16
CA GLY A 4 -17.50 -9.13 7.67
C GLY A 4 -18.92 -9.39 7.18
N SER A 5 -19.76 -8.36 7.06
CA SER A 5 -21.09 -8.43 6.42
C SER A 5 -21.00 -8.56 4.90
N ASP A 6 -22.14 -8.79 4.25
CA ASP A 6 -22.25 -8.88 2.78
C ASP A 6 -21.95 -7.57 2.03
N THR A 7 -21.94 -6.44 2.75
CA THR A 7 -21.59 -5.12 2.20
C THR A 7 -20.20 -4.65 2.63
N SER A 8 -19.40 -5.55 3.18
CA SER A 8 -18.04 -5.27 3.63
C SER A 8 -17.01 -5.63 2.56
N LEU A 9 -15.76 -5.22 2.79
CA LEU A 9 -14.60 -5.78 2.08
C LEU A 9 -14.17 -7.10 2.72
N SER A 10 -15.13 -7.86 3.24
CA SER A 10 -14.95 -8.97 4.17
C SER A 10 -14.34 -8.58 5.51
N GLY A 11 -14.33 -9.56 6.43
CA GLY A 11 -13.95 -9.33 7.81
C GLY A 11 -12.48 -9.59 8.10
N ASN A 12 -12.23 -9.97 9.35
CA ASN A 12 -10.94 -10.41 9.83
C ASN A 12 -10.63 -11.84 9.38
N GLY A 13 -9.36 -12.23 9.52
CA GLY A 13 -8.94 -13.62 9.38
C GLY A 13 -9.32 -14.45 10.59
N HIS A 14 -9.35 -15.79 10.43
CA HIS A 14 -9.39 -16.71 11.57
C HIS A 14 -8.24 -16.39 12.55
N TYR A 15 -8.51 -16.47 13.85
CA TYR A 15 -7.50 -16.18 14.86
C TYR A 15 -6.36 -17.20 14.83
N ILE A 16 -5.11 -16.72 14.80
CA ILE A 16 -3.91 -17.52 14.96
C ILE A 16 -3.12 -16.97 16.16
N ALA A 17 -2.97 -17.80 17.21
CA ALA A 17 -2.32 -17.38 18.45
C ALA A 17 -0.83 -17.04 18.27
N GLU A 18 -0.14 -17.76 17.39
CA GLU A 18 1.30 -17.65 17.15
C GLU A 18 1.55 -17.36 15.67
N LEU A 19 1.55 -16.07 15.30
CA LEU A 19 2.00 -15.62 13.99
C LEU A 19 3.53 -15.45 14.00
N PRO A 20 4.28 -16.19 13.15
CA PRO A 20 5.71 -15.99 13.03
C PRO A 20 6.01 -14.70 12.25
N LEU A 21 6.75 -13.78 12.90
CA LEU A 21 7.13 -12.47 12.38
C LEU A 21 8.63 -12.40 12.11
N PHE A 22 9.08 -11.49 11.25
CA PHE A 22 10.52 -11.21 11.08
C PHE A 22 11.14 -10.68 12.37
N ASP A 23 12.23 -11.33 12.82
CA ASP A 23 12.96 -10.99 14.05
C ASP A 23 13.50 -9.54 14.07
N ASP A 24 13.77 -8.96 12.89
CA ASP A 24 14.35 -7.62 12.75
C ASP A 24 13.34 -6.52 12.37
N ALA A 25 12.04 -6.84 12.25
CA ALA A 25 11.03 -5.86 11.92
C ALA A 25 10.46 -5.19 13.19
N PRO A 26 10.16 -3.87 13.19
CA PRO A 26 9.37 -3.28 14.26
C PRO A 26 8.08 -4.07 14.40
N VAL A 27 7.86 -4.63 15.61
CA VAL A 27 6.77 -5.57 15.88
C VAL A 27 5.44 -4.85 15.81
N LEU A 28 4.78 -4.93 14.65
CA LEU A 28 3.46 -4.35 14.45
C LEU A 28 2.51 -4.90 15.52
N PRO A 29 1.73 -4.02 16.18
CA PRO A 29 0.76 -4.50 17.15
C PRO A 29 -0.23 -5.46 16.48
N ARG A 30 -0.28 -6.70 16.97
CA ARG A 30 -1.18 -7.73 16.44
C ARG A 30 -2.64 -7.38 16.69
N GLY A 31 -3.49 -7.81 15.77
CA GLY A 31 -4.92 -7.86 15.94
C GLY A 31 -5.38 -9.17 16.58
N HIS A 32 -6.61 -9.57 16.22
CA HIS A 32 -7.22 -10.84 16.63
C HIS A 32 -7.52 -11.76 15.43
N GLY A 33 -6.75 -11.63 14.35
CA GLY A 33 -6.85 -12.46 13.14
C GLY A 33 -5.61 -13.33 12.92
N GLY A 34 -5.16 -13.40 11.67
CA GLY A 34 -3.96 -14.13 11.25
C GLY A 34 -4.18 -15.15 10.12
N GLY A 35 -5.36 -15.75 10.06
CA GLY A 35 -5.73 -16.79 9.10
C GLY A 35 -6.50 -16.24 7.91
N CYS A 36 -7.08 -17.15 7.12
CA CYS A 36 -7.97 -16.79 6.02
C CYS A 36 -9.14 -15.95 6.52
N ILE A 37 -9.56 -14.96 5.73
CA ILE A 37 -10.83 -14.26 5.91
C ILE A 37 -11.96 -15.29 6.00
N HIS A 38 -12.81 -15.18 7.02
CA HIS A 38 -13.82 -16.19 7.32
C HIS A 38 -15.27 -15.76 7.03
N SER A 39 -15.52 -14.50 6.65
CA SER A 39 -16.86 -13.99 6.34
C SER A 39 -16.83 -12.77 5.40
N GLY A 40 -17.94 -12.57 4.68
CA GLY A 40 -18.15 -11.50 3.71
C GLY A 40 -17.84 -11.90 2.26
N PRO A 41 -18.00 -10.97 1.30
CA PRO A 41 -18.01 -11.27 -0.14
C PRO A 41 -16.73 -11.90 -0.71
N PHE A 42 -15.61 -11.71 -0.04
CA PHE A 42 -14.27 -12.11 -0.47
C PHE A 42 -13.71 -13.28 0.36
N ALA A 43 -14.51 -13.93 1.22
CA ALA A 43 -14.06 -15.08 2.00
C ALA A 43 -13.55 -16.24 1.13
N ASN A 44 -14.13 -16.42 -0.07
CA ASN A 44 -13.72 -17.43 -1.04
C ASN A 44 -12.82 -16.87 -2.17
N PHE A 45 -12.35 -15.63 -2.05
CA PHE A 45 -11.48 -15.03 -3.05
C PHE A 45 -10.07 -15.64 -2.97
N SER A 46 -9.50 -15.94 -4.13
CA SER A 46 -8.16 -16.54 -4.23
C SER A 46 -7.14 -15.54 -4.75
N VAL A 47 -6.06 -15.37 -3.99
CA VAL A 47 -4.86 -14.67 -4.43
C VAL A 47 -3.96 -15.66 -5.14
N ASN A 48 -3.68 -15.39 -6.43
CA ASN A 48 -3.02 -16.36 -7.31
C ASN A 48 -1.53 -16.07 -7.55
N LEU A 49 -1.04 -14.91 -7.12
CA LEU A 49 0.34 -14.46 -7.32
C LEU A 49 1.04 -14.30 -5.97
N GLY A 50 2.36 -14.17 -6.00
CA GLY A 50 3.17 -13.99 -4.81
C GLY A 50 3.35 -15.21 -3.94
N PRO A 51 3.84 -15.00 -2.70
CA PRO A 51 4.35 -13.73 -2.17
C PRO A 51 5.68 -13.30 -2.83
N ILE A 52 6.05 -12.03 -2.67
CA ILE A 52 7.37 -11.48 -3.04
C ILE A 52 8.09 -10.95 -1.79
N ALA A 53 7.40 -10.14 -0.99
CA ALA A 53 7.94 -9.55 0.24
C ALA A 53 6.91 -9.57 1.36
N ALA A 54 6.30 -10.74 1.58
CA ALA A 54 5.33 -10.94 2.65
C ALA A 54 5.94 -10.62 4.02
N TYR A 55 5.15 -9.97 4.88
CA TYR A 55 5.52 -9.68 6.27
C TYR A 55 5.45 -10.92 7.18
N TRP A 56 4.59 -11.88 6.86
CA TRP A 56 4.44 -13.11 7.64
C TRP A 56 5.31 -14.23 7.06
N GLN A 57 5.95 -14.99 7.95
CA GLN A 57 6.91 -16.02 7.57
C GLN A 57 6.26 -17.34 7.12
N ASP A 58 4.99 -17.56 7.47
CA ASP A 58 4.24 -18.78 7.16
C ASP A 58 3.47 -18.71 5.83
N VAL A 59 3.62 -17.62 5.07
CA VAL A 59 2.99 -17.50 3.75
C VAL A 59 3.64 -18.48 2.77
N PRO A 60 2.86 -19.34 2.08
CA PRO A 60 3.40 -20.31 1.13
C PRO A 60 4.25 -19.63 0.05
N GLN A 61 5.52 -20.03 -0.05
CA GLN A 61 6.47 -19.47 -1.02
C GLN A 61 5.99 -19.69 -2.47
N ASN A 62 6.16 -18.69 -3.34
CA ASN A 62 5.82 -18.83 -4.75
C ASN A 62 6.73 -19.89 -5.42
N PRO A 63 6.21 -20.77 -6.30
CA PRO A 63 7.02 -21.78 -7.00
C PRO A 63 8.24 -21.22 -7.74
N ASP A 64 8.18 -19.98 -8.24
CA ASP A 64 9.30 -19.36 -8.95
C ASP A 64 10.36 -18.72 -8.05
N ALA A 65 10.15 -18.66 -6.74
CA ALA A 65 10.96 -17.83 -5.85
C ALA A 65 12.45 -18.24 -5.86
N THR A 66 12.74 -19.54 -5.95
CA THR A 66 14.12 -20.04 -6.07
C THR A 66 14.76 -19.63 -7.39
N SER A 67 14.07 -19.83 -8.52
CA SER A 67 14.57 -19.43 -9.84
C SER A 67 14.74 -17.91 -9.95
N ALA A 68 13.81 -17.13 -9.41
CA ALA A 68 13.85 -15.68 -9.42
C ALA A 68 15.08 -15.15 -8.64
N ARG A 69 15.36 -15.73 -7.48
CA ARG A 69 16.56 -15.43 -6.68
C ARG A 69 17.86 -15.73 -7.43
N LEU A 70 17.93 -16.89 -8.10
CA LEU A 70 19.11 -17.27 -8.89
C LEU A 70 19.36 -16.33 -10.07
N LEU A 71 18.28 -15.90 -10.74
CA LEU A 71 18.33 -15.03 -11.91
C LEU A 71 18.38 -13.54 -11.57
N ARG A 72 18.28 -13.16 -10.28
CA ARG A 72 18.19 -11.77 -9.81
C ARG A 72 17.07 -10.97 -10.50
N ILE A 73 15.92 -11.62 -10.68
CA ILE A 73 14.69 -11.01 -11.21
C ILE A 73 13.59 -11.04 -10.14
N PRO A 74 12.57 -10.15 -10.22
CA PRO A 74 11.41 -10.24 -9.33
C PRO A 74 10.66 -11.57 -9.52
N GLY A 75 10.41 -12.29 -8.43
CA GLY A 75 9.59 -13.51 -8.40
C GLY A 75 8.11 -13.22 -8.19
N GLY A 76 7.36 -14.21 -7.70
CA GLY A 76 5.95 -14.06 -7.32
C GLY A 76 4.99 -14.07 -8.51
N ARG A 77 5.39 -14.59 -9.66
CA ARG A 77 4.63 -14.55 -10.92
C ARG A 77 4.01 -15.89 -11.30
N SER A 78 4.49 -17.00 -10.73
CA SER A 78 3.87 -18.31 -10.95
C SER A 78 2.57 -18.46 -10.18
N TYR A 79 1.67 -19.30 -10.70
CA TYR A 79 0.39 -19.61 -10.10
C TYR A 79 0.58 -20.21 -8.69
N ASN A 80 0.07 -19.51 -7.68
CA ASN A 80 0.15 -19.85 -6.26
C ASN A 80 -1.16 -19.50 -5.52
N PRO A 81 -2.27 -20.21 -5.81
CA PRO A 81 -3.59 -19.90 -5.28
C PRO A 81 -3.67 -20.14 -3.77
N ARG A 82 -4.15 -19.13 -3.04
CA ARG A 82 -4.42 -19.21 -1.60
C ARG A 82 -5.47 -18.18 -1.18
N CYS A 83 -6.04 -18.34 0.01
CA CYS A 83 -7.00 -17.38 0.56
C CYS A 83 -6.33 -16.04 0.87
N ILE A 84 -7.12 -14.95 0.91
CA ILE A 84 -6.69 -13.72 1.56
C ILE A 84 -6.65 -13.96 3.08
N ARG A 85 -5.57 -13.54 3.73
CA ARG A 85 -5.42 -13.56 5.18
C ARG A 85 -5.34 -12.14 5.74
N ARG A 86 -5.96 -11.89 6.89
CA ARG A 86 -5.93 -10.57 7.56
C ARG A 86 -5.73 -10.71 9.06
N ASP A 87 -5.06 -9.72 9.64
CA ASP A 87 -4.97 -9.52 11.09
C ASP A 87 -5.29 -8.05 11.39
N ILE A 88 -6.57 -7.73 11.44
CA ILE A 88 -7.02 -6.35 11.55
C ILE A 88 -6.60 -5.78 12.90
N SER A 89 -5.75 -4.75 12.85
CA SER A 89 -5.17 -4.09 14.02
C SER A 89 -5.70 -2.67 14.19
N LYS A 90 -6.65 -2.52 15.13
CA LYS A 90 -7.09 -1.19 15.58
C LYS A 90 -5.92 -0.36 16.09
N ARG A 91 -4.92 -1.00 16.69
CA ARG A 91 -3.77 -0.32 17.28
C ARG A 91 -2.86 0.30 16.22
N VAL A 92 -2.62 -0.39 15.10
CA VAL A 92 -1.91 0.22 13.96
C VAL A 92 -2.66 1.46 13.47
N SER A 93 -3.98 1.33 13.24
CA SER A 93 -4.80 2.45 12.77
C SER A 93 -4.77 3.67 13.71
N MET A 94 -4.88 3.45 15.02
CA MET A 94 -4.85 4.53 16.01
C MET A 94 -3.51 5.30 16.03
N PHE A 95 -2.39 4.64 15.74
CA PHE A 95 -1.07 5.26 15.82
C PHE A 95 -0.58 5.87 14.49
N ALA A 96 -1.01 5.31 13.36
CA ALA A 96 -0.46 5.67 12.06
C ALA A 96 -1.47 6.33 11.10
N THR A 97 -2.77 6.15 11.30
CA THR A 97 -3.82 6.63 10.37
C THR A 97 -4.92 7.40 11.08
N SER A 98 -4.63 8.05 12.21
CA SER A 98 -5.62 8.91 12.87
C SER A 98 -5.86 10.19 12.07
N ASP A 99 -6.99 10.85 12.30
CA ASP A 99 -7.30 12.15 11.69
C ASP A 99 -6.18 13.18 11.96
N ALA A 100 -5.55 13.12 13.13
CA ALA A 100 -4.41 13.96 13.47
C ALA A 100 -3.19 13.66 12.58
N ASN A 101 -2.91 12.39 12.26
CA ASN A 101 -1.81 12.02 11.37
C ASN A 101 -2.06 12.50 9.93
N VAL A 102 -3.30 12.33 9.44
CA VAL A 102 -3.68 12.79 8.09
C VAL A 102 -3.64 14.32 7.99
N THR A 103 -4.14 15.00 9.02
CA THR A 103 -4.10 16.47 9.09
C THR A 103 -2.66 16.97 9.13
N ASP A 104 -1.82 16.39 9.99
CA ASP A 104 -0.40 16.72 10.11
C ASP A 104 0.33 16.57 8.77
N LEU A 105 0.10 15.46 8.07
CA LEU A 105 0.62 15.22 6.72
C LEU A 105 0.23 16.34 5.74
N ILE A 106 -1.04 16.74 5.72
CA ILE A 106 -1.55 17.77 4.80
C ILE A 106 -1.02 19.16 5.18
N THR A 107 -1.02 19.53 6.46
CA THR A 107 -0.74 20.91 6.89
C THR A 107 0.74 21.21 7.06
N ASN A 108 1.56 20.22 7.40
CA ASN A 108 2.99 20.42 7.71
C ASN A 108 3.94 20.01 6.56
N SER A 109 3.41 19.49 5.45
CA SER A 109 4.21 19.22 4.25
C SER A 109 4.26 20.46 3.35
N ILE A 110 5.46 21.05 3.25
CA ILE A 110 5.70 22.33 2.55
C ILE A 110 5.92 22.18 1.05
N ASP A 111 6.27 20.98 0.60
CA ASP A 111 6.54 20.64 -0.80
C ASP A 111 6.22 19.17 -1.05
N TYR A 112 6.19 18.76 -2.32
CA TYR A 112 5.90 17.38 -2.69
C TYR A 112 6.89 16.38 -2.07
N THR A 113 8.16 16.75 -1.93
CA THR A 113 9.18 15.84 -1.38
C THR A 113 8.93 15.53 0.10
N SER A 114 8.60 16.54 0.89
CA SER A 114 8.23 16.39 2.31
C SER A 114 6.90 15.66 2.46
N PHE A 115 5.92 15.97 1.62
CA PHE A 115 4.64 15.26 1.57
C PHE A 115 4.82 13.77 1.30
N GLN A 116 5.50 13.41 0.22
CA GLN A 116 5.71 12.01 -0.16
C GLN A 116 6.52 11.25 0.91
N LYS A 117 7.57 11.86 1.47
CA LYS A 117 8.35 11.22 2.54
C LYS A 117 7.54 10.99 3.81
N ALA A 118 6.67 11.91 4.18
CA ALA A 118 5.81 11.79 5.36
C ALA A 118 4.69 10.76 5.13
N LEU A 119 4.09 10.76 3.94
CA LEU A 119 3.06 9.78 3.53
C LEU A 119 3.59 8.34 3.57
N GLU A 120 4.75 8.12 2.93
CA GLU A 120 5.42 6.83 2.73
C GLU A 120 6.32 6.41 3.90
N ALA A 121 6.36 7.20 4.98
CA ALA A 121 7.24 6.91 6.11
C ALA A 121 6.98 5.49 6.62
N THR A 122 8.05 4.77 6.94
CA THR A 122 7.96 3.44 7.53
C THR A 122 8.24 3.51 9.02
N PRO A 123 7.82 2.51 9.80
CA PRO A 123 8.07 2.52 11.24
C PRO A 123 9.56 2.56 11.53
N SER A 124 9.90 3.28 12.60
CA SER A 124 11.25 3.38 13.13
C SER A 124 11.22 3.03 14.62
N ARG A 125 12.39 2.99 15.27
CA ARG A 125 12.46 2.84 16.73
C ARG A 125 11.68 3.94 17.48
N ALA A 126 11.38 5.08 16.83
CA ALA A 126 10.61 6.18 17.40
C ALA A 126 9.08 5.99 17.27
N GLY A 127 8.59 4.97 16.55
CA GLY A 127 7.16 4.68 16.40
C GLY A 127 6.75 4.31 14.97
N TYR A 128 5.44 4.13 14.79
CA TYR A 128 4.79 3.88 13.49
C TYR A 128 4.36 5.22 12.90
N THR A 129 5.02 5.67 11.85
CA THR A 129 4.65 6.88 11.09
C THR A 129 4.31 6.49 9.66
N GLY A 130 3.62 7.38 8.93
CA GLY A 130 3.22 7.18 7.54
C GLY A 130 1.81 6.61 7.41
N VAL A 131 0.90 7.40 6.85
CA VAL A 131 -0.51 7.00 6.67
C VAL A 131 -0.67 5.94 5.57
N HIS A 132 0.25 5.88 4.61
CA HIS A 132 0.28 4.84 3.57
C HIS A 132 0.65 3.49 4.19
N PHE A 133 1.81 3.42 4.85
CA PHE A 133 2.24 2.22 5.57
C PHE A 133 1.18 1.80 6.61
N GLY A 134 0.72 2.73 7.45
CA GLY A 134 -0.30 2.45 8.47
C GLY A 134 -1.59 1.89 7.89
N GLY A 135 -2.02 2.37 6.72
CA GLY A 135 -3.21 1.88 6.04
C GLY A 135 -3.08 0.43 5.61
N HIS A 136 -1.98 0.06 4.93
CA HIS A 136 -1.70 -1.33 4.56
C HIS A 136 -1.66 -2.27 5.77
N TYR A 137 -0.93 -1.89 6.82
CA TYR A 137 -0.73 -2.73 7.98
C TYR A 137 -1.88 -2.66 9.01
N THR A 138 -2.93 -1.88 8.74
CA THR A 138 -4.18 -1.93 9.52
C THR A 138 -4.95 -3.22 9.26
N TYR A 139 -5.01 -3.70 8.01
CA TYR A 139 -5.61 -5.01 7.68
C TYR A 139 -4.55 -6.11 7.56
N GLY A 140 -3.33 -5.75 7.12
CA GLY A 140 -2.14 -6.60 7.16
C GLY A 140 -2.31 -7.93 6.45
N GLY A 141 -1.62 -8.94 6.94
CA GLY A 141 -1.71 -10.32 6.45
C GLY A 141 -1.18 -10.53 5.04
N ASP A 142 -1.84 -11.40 4.28
CA ASP A 142 -1.42 -11.82 2.95
C ASP A 142 -2.58 -11.62 1.96
N PRO A 143 -2.42 -10.74 0.95
CA PRO A 143 -1.19 -10.06 0.57
C PRO A 143 -1.07 -8.64 1.13
N GLY A 144 -1.95 -8.22 2.06
CA GLY A 144 -1.99 -6.84 2.54
C GLY A 144 -0.70 -6.33 3.19
N GLY A 145 0.09 -7.22 3.79
CA GLY A 145 1.43 -6.94 4.32
C GLY A 145 2.59 -7.23 3.35
N ASP A 146 2.32 -7.58 2.10
CA ASP A 146 3.32 -7.75 1.04
C ASP A 146 3.44 -6.47 0.20
N PHE A 147 4.59 -5.80 0.29
CA PHE A 147 4.83 -4.52 -0.37
C PHE A 147 4.56 -4.54 -1.88
N TYR A 148 4.79 -5.67 -2.57
CA TYR A 148 4.64 -5.75 -4.01
C TYR A 148 3.27 -6.26 -4.46
N LEU A 149 2.49 -6.86 -3.56
CA LEU A 149 1.27 -7.60 -3.90
C LEU A 149 0.06 -7.19 -3.09
N SER A 150 0.15 -6.11 -2.32
CA SER A 150 -0.95 -5.54 -1.54
C SER A 150 -2.23 -5.32 -2.37
N THR A 151 -2.12 -5.09 -3.68
CA THR A 151 -3.24 -5.01 -4.65
C THR A 151 -4.13 -6.25 -4.69
N GLY A 152 -3.63 -7.41 -4.24
CA GLY A 152 -4.42 -8.64 -4.17
C GLY A 152 -5.43 -8.68 -3.01
N ASP A 153 -5.35 -7.74 -2.06
CA ASP A 153 -6.41 -7.52 -1.06
C ASP A 153 -7.38 -6.42 -1.57
N PRO A 154 -8.71 -6.67 -1.63
CA PRO A 154 -9.70 -5.67 -2.05
C PRO A 154 -9.65 -4.34 -1.27
N ALA A 155 -9.12 -4.34 -0.05
CA ALA A 155 -8.93 -3.13 0.76
C ALA A 155 -7.92 -2.15 0.14
N PHE A 156 -7.02 -2.62 -0.72
CA PHE A 156 -6.03 -1.80 -1.42
C PHE A 156 -6.67 -0.61 -2.12
N TRP A 157 -7.76 -0.84 -2.86
CA TRP A 157 -8.37 0.19 -3.71
C TRP A 157 -9.00 1.30 -2.88
N PHE A 158 -9.62 0.96 -1.75
CA PHE A 158 -10.17 1.94 -0.82
C PHE A 158 -9.08 2.67 -0.05
N HIS A 159 -8.01 1.97 0.33
CA HIS A 159 -6.85 2.59 0.94
C HIS A 159 -6.21 3.62 -0.01
N HIS A 160 -5.94 3.24 -1.27
CA HIS A 160 -5.33 4.14 -2.24
C HIS A 160 -6.27 5.25 -2.71
N ALA A 161 -7.59 5.06 -2.69
CA ALA A 161 -8.53 6.16 -2.87
C ALA A 161 -8.42 7.20 -1.73
N SER A 162 -8.21 6.77 -0.49
CA SER A 162 -7.95 7.68 0.64
C SER A 162 -6.58 8.36 0.54
N VAL A 163 -5.57 7.66 0.04
CA VAL A 163 -4.23 8.24 -0.23
C VAL A 163 -4.35 9.32 -1.31
N ASP A 164 -5.05 9.03 -2.41
CA ASP A 164 -5.28 10.00 -3.49
C ASP A 164 -6.12 11.18 -3.00
N ARG A 165 -7.18 10.96 -2.20
CA ARG A 165 -7.94 12.05 -1.56
C ARG A 165 -7.08 12.94 -0.68
N THR A 166 -6.14 12.35 0.08
CA THR A 166 -5.20 13.10 0.93
C THR A 166 -4.25 13.95 0.09
N TRP A 167 -3.71 13.38 -0.99
CA TRP A 167 -2.86 14.10 -1.94
C TRP A 167 -3.61 15.20 -2.67
N TRP A 168 -4.79 14.90 -3.20
CA TRP A 168 -5.71 15.85 -3.83
C TRP A 168 -6.03 17.02 -2.88
N THR A 169 -6.30 16.75 -1.61
CA THR A 169 -6.57 17.80 -0.61
C THR A 169 -5.34 18.70 -0.44
N TRP A 170 -4.15 18.10 -0.30
CA TRP A 170 -2.89 18.84 -0.19
C TRP A 170 -2.61 19.68 -1.45
N GLN A 171 -2.84 19.15 -2.64
CA GLN A 171 -2.68 19.88 -3.90
C GLN A 171 -3.60 21.10 -3.99
N ASN A 172 -4.85 20.97 -3.56
CA ASN A 172 -5.86 22.03 -3.64
C ASN A 172 -5.68 23.16 -2.62
N LEU A 173 -4.71 23.06 -1.70
CA LEU A 173 -4.30 24.21 -0.87
C LEU A 173 -3.55 25.27 -1.70
N GLU A 174 -2.84 24.86 -2.76
CA GLU A 174 -2.17 25.76 -3.72
C GLU A 174 -2.25 25.14 -5.14
N PRO A 175 -3.44 25.17 -5.78
CA PRO A 175 -3.71 24.39 -7.00
C PRO A 175 -2.91 24.84 -8.24
N GLU A 176 -2.38 26.06 -8.22
CA GLU A 176 -1.56 26.60 -9.32
C GLU A 176 -0.13 26.04 -9.33
N THR A 177 0.36 25.52 -8.19
CA THR A 177 1.77 25.10 -8.04
C THR A 177 1.89 23.62 -7.67
N ARG A 178 1.20 23.17 -6.61
CA ARG A 178 1.38 21.85 -6.01
C ARG A 178 1.13 20.66 -6.93
N PRO A 179 0.14 20.67 -7.84
CA PRO A 179 -0.02 19.58 -8.81
C PRO A 179 1.20 19.37 -9.71
N TRP A 180 1.97 20.42 -9.97
CA TRP A 180 3.09 20.39 -10.92
C TRP A 180 4.43 20.12 -10.24
N GLU A 181 4.44 19.95 -8.93
CA GLU A 181 5.64 19.63 -8.16
C GLU A 181 6.07 18.17 -8.38
N VAL A 182 7.37 17.95 -8.53
CA VAL A 182 7.96 16.61 -8.62
C VAL A 182 9.18 16.55 -7.72
N GLY A 183 9.35 15.43 -7.03
CA GLY A 183 10.44 15.18 -6.11
C GLY A 183 11.00 13.77 -6.23
N LEU A 184 11.96 13.46 -5.36
CA LEU A 184 12.64 12.17 -5.28
C LEU A 184 13.26 11.71 -6.62
N THR A 185 13.65 10.44 -6.69
CA THR A 185 14.40 9.82 -7.80
C THR A 185 13.65 8.62 -8.36
N TRP A 186 14.02 8.19 -9.57
CA TRP A 186 13.40 7.04 -10.24
C TRP A 186 13.52 5.73 -9.49
N THR A 187 14.63 5.55 -8.78
CA THR A 187 14.89 4.35 -7.99
C THR A 187 14.51 4.59 -6.54
N ARG A 188 13.90 3.57 -5.92
CA ARG A 188 13.55 3.58 -4.49
C ARG A 188 14.77 3.95 -3.65
N ASN A 189 14.62 4.93 -2.76
CA ASN A 189 15.70 5.44 -1.89
C ASN A 189 16.97 5.87 -2.66
N ASN A 190 16.85 6.19 -3.95
CA ASN A 190 17.96 6.44 -4.85
C ASN A 190 18.97 5.28 -4.94
N GLN A 191 18.47 4.03 -4.94
CA GLN A 191 19.27 2.81 -4.97
C GLN A 191 18.86 1.88 -6.15
N PRO A 192 19.72 1.69 -7.17
CA PRO A 192 20.98 2.44 -7.40
C PRO A 192 20.71 3.92 -7.71
N PRO A 193 21.71 4.82 -7.62
CA PRO A 193 21.50 6.24 -7.93
C PRO A 193 20.88 6.47 -9.31
N SER A 194 19.90 7.38 -9.38
CA SER A 194 19.20 7.76 -10.60
C SER A 194 18.88 9.25 -10.62
N ARG A 195 18.40 9.76 -11.76
CA ARG A 195 17.96 11.15 -11.87
C ARG A 195 16.68 11.41 -11.07
N SER A 196 16.42 12.69 -10.81
CA SER A 196 15.14 13.12 -10.26
C SER A 196 13.97 12.78 -11.18
N GLY A 197 12.79 12.62 -10.57
CA GLY A 197 11.53 12.54 -11.30
C GLY A 197 11.26 13.79 -12.13
N SER A 198 10.43 13.66 -13.15
CA SER A 198 9.97 14.71 -14.04
C SER A 198 8.52 14.49 -14.45
N LEU A 199 7.80 15.59 -14.73
CA LEU A 199 6.47 15.57 -15.32
C LEU A 199 6.45 14.93 -16.73
N ASP A 200 7.60 14.84 -17.39
CA ASP A 200 7.76 14.17 -18.69
C ASP A 200 8.03 12.66 -18.58
N ASP A 201 8.11 12.13 -17.36
CA ASP A 201 8.34 10.70 -17.18
C ASP A 201 7.14 9.89 -17.65
N ALA A 202 7.42 8.74 -18.26
CA ALA A 202 6.39 7.78 -18.65
C ALA A 202 5.98 6.94 -17.44
N LEU A 203 4.68 6.79 -17.23
CA LEU A 203 4.09 5.86 -16.30
C LEU A 203 3.43 4.74 -17.11
N ASP A 204 4.02 3.55 -17.06
CA ASP A 204 3.56 2.35 -17.75
C ASP A 204 2.89 1.37 -16.77
N MET A 205 1.67 0.96 -17.10
CA MET A 205 0.87 -0.01 -16.34
C MET A 205 0.92 -1.42 -16.95
N GLY A 206 1.74 -1.62 -17.99
CA GLY A 206 1.87 -2.88 -18.72
C GLY A 206 0.55 -3.32 -19.33
N VAL A 207 0.13 -4.55 -19.04
CA VAL A 207 -1.14 -5.10 -19.55
C VAL A 207 -2.39 -4.50 -18.90
N ASN A 208 -2.24 -3.72 -17.82
CA ASN A 208 -3.37 -3.19 -17.05
C ASN A 208 -3.84 -1.81 -17.54
N GLY A 209 -3.12 -1.15 -18.45
CA GLY A 209 -3.51 0.17 -18.93
C GLY A 209 -2.55 0.73 -19.96
N ARG A 210 -2.94 1.85 -20.58
CA ARG A 210 -2.06 2.58 -21.49
C ARG A 210 -0.99 3.36 -20.71
N GLU A 211 0.14 3.58 -21.36
CA GLU A 211 1.18 4.48 -20.88
C GLU A 211 0.69 5.94 -20.94
N TYR A 212 1.04 6.73 -19.92
CA TYR A 212 0.82 8.18 -19.85
C TYR A 212 2.09 8.92 -19.46
N ARG A 213 2.11 10.23 -19.66
CA ARG A 213 3.10 11.10 -19.01
C ARG A 213 2.60 11.49 -17.62
N VAL A 214 3.52 11.66 -16.66
CA VAL A 214 3.17 12.10 -15.30
C VAL A 214 2.35 13.39 -15.33
N ARG A 215 2.68 14.37 -16.19
CA ARG A 215 1.89 15.62 -16.36
C ARG A 215 0.41 15.42 -16.66
N ASP A 216 0.04 14.30 -17.30
CA ASP A 216 -1.34 14.01 -17.65
C ASP A 216 -2.11 13.42 -16.45
N LEU A 217 -1.43 13.07 -15.36
CA LEU A 217 -1.97 12.32 -14.23
C LEU A 217 -1.98 13.09 -12.91
N VAL A 218 -1.39 14.29 -12.84
CA VAL A 218 -1.25 15.05 -11.59
C VAL A 218 -2.47 15.89 -11.20
N ASN A 219 -3.48 15.98 -12.07
CA ASN A 219 -4.69 16.77 -11.83
C ASN A 219 -5.93 15.92 -12.13
N THR A 220 -6.83 15.81 -11.15
CA THR A 220 -8.02 14.95 -11.23
C THR A 220 -9.10 15.45 -12.20
N LEU A 221 -8.92 16.65 -12.76
CA LEU A 221 -9.82 17.30 -13.74
C LEU A 221 -9.17 17.51 -15.11
N SER A 222 -8.00 16.88 -15.38
CA SER A 222 -7.34 16.94 -16.68
C SER A 222 -6.80 15.58 -17.12
N GLY A 223 -6.26 15.52 -18.34
CA GLY A 223 -5.76 14.28 -18.92
C GLY A 223 -6.88 13.23 -19.05
N PRO A 224 -6.70 12.00 -18.51
CA PRO A 224 -7.73 10.97 -18.52
C PRO A 224 -8.74 11.10 -17.37
N PHE A 225 -8.58 12.07 -16.46
CA PHE A 225 -9.36 12.17 -15.24
C PHE A 225 -10.41 13.29 -15.31
N CYS A 226 -11.53 13.06 -14.62
CA CYS A 226 -12.60 14.04 -14.44
C CYS A 226 -13.39 13.70 -13.16
N TYR A 227 -12.75 13.79 -12.00
CA TYR A 227 -13.34 13.49 -10.70
C TYR A 227 -12.89 14.45 -9.58
N ILE A 228 -13.69 14.49 -8.51
CA ILE A 228 -13.41 15.16 -7.24
C ILE A 228 -13.72 14.22 -6.08
N TYR A 229 -13.21 14.55 -4.90
CA TYR A 229 -13.60 13.89 -3.65
C TYR A 229 -14.56 14.77 -2.85
N GLU A 230 -15.62 14.17 -2.31
CA GLU A 230 -16.48 14.77 -1.29
C GLU A 230 -16.02 14.37 0.14
#